data_AF-A0A0W0GDK7-F1
#
_entry.id   AF-A0A0W0GDK7-F1
#
_cell.length_a   1.000
_cell.length_b   1.000
_cell.length_c   1.000
_cell.angle_alpha   90.00
_cell.angle_beta   90.00
_cell.angle_gamma   90.00
#
_symmetry.space_group_name_H-M   'P 1'
#
loop_
_entity.id
_entity.type
_entity.pdbx_description
1 polymer ?
#
loop_
_entity_poly.entity_id
_entity_poly.type
_entity_poly.pdbx_seq_one_letter_code
_entity_poly.pdbx_strand_id
1 'polypeptide(L)'
;MSPHPAVELVTAIAEDGHGAVVIGAIITPVSAFALYRLLRLLYPCLTLFELETAESNLDATFDNAVESGSLSYGRDRDLITETRLRLKRKASEIRSRSLQNSSSIWRTYLGFHPELLSEIIEWSNNAEKLRWDILAIVEDDNQHRYDIELNRRGNAANCPSIASPILPTASSSSTSQARA
;
A
#
# COMPACT_ATOMS: atom_id res chain seq x y z
N MET A 1 -53.63 -27.98 0.50
CA MET A 1 -52.28 -27.39 0.70
C MET A 1 -52.02 -27.38 2.18
N SER A 2 -51.21 -28.32 2.68
CA SER A 2 -50.84 -28.37 4.09
C SER A 2 -49.84 -27.25 4.37
N PRO A 3 -50.05 -26.40 5.38
CA PRO A 3 -49.03 -25.46 5.80
C PRO A 3 -47.78 -26.23 6.24
N HIS A 4 -46.62 -25.74 5.82
CA HIS A 4 -45.34 -26.38 6.09
C HIS A 4 -45.05 -26.23 7.60
N PRO A 5 -44.75 -27.30 8.35
CA PRO A 5 -44.63 -27.25 9.82
C PRO A 5 -43.52 -26.31 10.32
N ALA A 6 -42.57 -25.96 9.46
CA ALA A 6 -41.53 -24.97 9.76
C ALA A 6 -42.09 -23.54 9.86
N VAL A 7 -43.16 -23.22 9.13
CA VAL A 7 -43.76 -21.87 9.10
C VAL A 7 -44.65 -21.65 10.33
N GLU A 8 -45.36 -22.68 10.78
CA GLU A 8 -46.13 -22.65 12.04
C GLU A 8 -45.20 -22.55 13.26
N LEU A 9 -44.07 -23.25 13.25
CA LEU A 9 -43.09 -23.16 14.34
C LEU A 9 -42.51 -21.75 14.45
N VAL A 10 -42.16 -21.12 13.33
CA VAL A 10 -41.60 -19.75 13.30
C VAL A 10 -42.62 -18.70 13.75
N THR A 11 -43.90 -18.88 13.43
CA THR A 11 -44.97 -17.96 13.83
C THR A 11 -45.38 -18.14 15.30
N ALA A 12 -45.43 -19.38 15.81
CA ALA A 12 -45.68 -19.66 17.22
C ALA A 12 -44.54 -19.17 18.14
N ILE A 13 -43.30 -19.24 17.67
CA ILE A 13 -42.14 -18.68 18.38
C ILE A 13 -42.24 -17.14 18.42
N ALA A 14 -42.72 -16.48 17.36
CA ALA A 14 -42.81 -15.03 17.29
C ALA A 14 -43.88 -14.38 18.20
N GLU A 15 -44.91 -15.13 18.61
CA GLU A 15 -45.99 -14.62 19.49
C GLU A 15 -45.63 -14.58 20.97
N ASP A 16 -44.73 -15.45 21.40
CA ASP A 16 -44.20 -15.48 22.76
C ASP A 16 -42.91 -14.65 22.75
N GLY A 17 -42.79 -13.56 23.52
CA GLY A 17 -41.65 -12.62 23.44
C GLY A 17 -40.26 -13.26 23.51
N HIS A 18 -40.19 -14.52 23.94
CA HIS A 18 -39.05 -15.43 23.86
C HIS A 18 -38.53 -15.67 22.43
N GLY A 19 -39.37 -15.70 21.40
CA GLY A 19 -38.92 -15.93 20.04
C GLY A 19 -38.14 -14.79 19.43
N ALA A 20 -38.54 -13.54 19.70
CA ALA A 20 -37.76 -12.38 19.31
C ALA A 20 -36.36 -12.40 19.97
N VAL A 21 -36.27 -12.88 21.21
CA VAL A 21 -35.00 -13.06 21.94
C VAL A 21 -34.15 -14.18 21.32
N VAL A 22 -34.75 -15.32 20.98
CA VAL A 22 -34.04 -16.45 20.35
C VAL A 22 -33.59 -16.09 18.92
N ILE A 23 -34.44 -15.42 18.15
CA ILE A 23 -34.10 -14.91 16.82
C ILE A 23 -32.97 -13.88 16.91
N GLY A 24 -33.03 -12.95 17.87
CA GLY A 24 -31.95 -12.01 18.14
C GLY A 24 -30.64 -12.69 18.55
N ALA A 25 -30.71 -13.73 19.38
CA ALA A 25 -29.56 -14.51 19.84
C ALA A 25 -28.88 -15.30 18.72
N ILE A 26 -29.61 -15.67 17.65
CA ILE A 26 -29.06 -16.37 16.48
C ILE A 26 -28.57 -15.37 15.42
N ILE A 27 -29.32 -14.29 15.15
CA ILE A 27 -28.96 -13.31 14.12
C ILE A 27 -27.71 -12.52 14.52
N THR A 28 -27.60 -12.09 15.78
CA THR A 28 -26.46 -11.29 16.27
C THR A 28 -25.09 -11.92 15.99
N PRO A 29 -24.82 -13.20 16.37
CA PRO A 29 -23.53 -13.82 16.08
C PRO A 29 -23.31 -14.08 14.58
N VAL A 30 -24.36 -14.39 13.82
CA VAL A 30 -24.26 -14.57 12.36
C VAL A 30 -23.89 -13.25 11.68
N SER A 31 -24.53 -12.14 12.07
CA SER A 31 -24.21 -10.79 11.60
C SER A 31 -22.80 -10.38 12.00
N ALA A 32 -22.39 -10.61 13.26
CA ALA A 32 -21.03 -10.33 13.70
C ALA A 32 -19.98 -11.13 12.90
N PHE A 33 -20.26 -12.40 12.61
CA PHE A 33 -19.38 -13.24 11.80
C PHE A 33 -19.33 -12.81 10.33
N ALA A 34 -20.46 -12.39 9.76
CA ALA A 34 -20.51 -11.85 8.40
C ALA A 34 -19.75 -10.52 8.29
N LEU A 35 -19.93 -9.63 9.27
CA LEU A 35 -19.17 -8.37 9.37
C LEU A 35 -17.67 -8.66 9.53
N TYR A 36 -17.29 -9.64 10.36
CA TYR A 36 -15.91 -10.08 10.49
C TYR A 36 -15.32 -10.58 9.17
N ARG A 37 -16.06 -11.43 8.44
CA ARG A 37 -15.65 -11.92 7.11
C ARG A 37 -15.48 -10.76 6.13
N LEU A 38 -16.41 -9.81 6.14
CA LEU A 38 -16.36 -8.62 5.29
C LEU A 38 -15.16 -7.74 5.62
N LEU A 39 -14.91 -7.49 6.90
CA LEU A 39 -13.73 -6.77 7.36
C LEU A 39 -12.46 -7.50 6.92
N ARG A 40 -12.43 -8.83 6.99
CA ARG A 40 -11.29 -9.63 6.53
C ARG A 40 -11.08 -9.62 5.02
N LEU A 41 -12.13 -9.40 4.25
CA LEU A 41 -12.03 -9.17 2.82
C LEU A 41 -11.50 -7.78 2.49
N LEU A 42 -11.94 -6.75 3.24
CA LEU A 42 -11.55 -5.36 3.00
C LEU A 42 -10.17 -5.01 3.54
N TYR A 43 -9.81 -5.59 4.68
CA TYR A 43 -8.59 -5.33 5.44
C TYR A 43 -7.81 -6.62 5.62
N PRO A 44 -7.01 -7.02 4.62
CA PRO A 44 -6.21 -8.24 4.70
C PRO A 44 -5.09 -8.15 5.75
N CYS A 45 -4.91 -7.02 6.43
CA CYS A 45 -3.90 -6.76 7.47
C CYS A 45 -4.46 -6.82 8.91
N LEU A 46 -5.51 -7.62 9.13
CA LEU A 46 -6.18 -7.73 10.44
C LEU A 46 -5.35 -8.45 11.50
N THR A 47 -4.53 -9.41 11.11
CA THR A 47 -3.66 -10.11 12.05
C THR A 47 -2.32 -9.39 12.20
N LEU A 48 -1.64 -9.58 13.32
CA LEU A 48 -0.31 -8.98 13.54
C LEU A 48 0.72 -9.39 12.47
N PHE A 49 0.63 -10.63 11.96
CA PHE A 49 1.50 -11.11 10.90
C PHE A 49 1.22 -10.44 9.55
N GLU A 50 -0.07 -10.28 9.20
CA GLU A 50 -0.44 -9.58 7.98
C GLU A 50 -0.14 -8.06 8.09
N LEU A 51 -0.24 -7.48 9.28
CA LEU A 51 0.18 -6.12 9.58
C LEU A 51 1.68 -5.93 9.33
N GLU A 52 2.52 -6.85 9.80
CA GLU A 52 3.97 -6.84 9.55
C GLU A 52 4.29 -7.01 8.07
N THR A 53 3.55 -7.87 7.37
CA THR A 53 3.69 -8.04 5.91
C THR A 53 3.33 -6.77 5.16
N ALA A 54 2.25 -6.08 5.56
CA ALA A 54 1.83 -4.81 4.98
C ALA A 54 2.85 -3.69 5.27
N GLU A 55 3.41 -3.64 6.49
CA GLU A 55 4.47 -2.71 6.87
C GLU A 55 5.72 -2.91 6.00
N SER A 56 6.13 -4.17 5.79
CA SER A 56 7.27 -4.53 4.95
C SER A 56 7.06 -4.18 3.47
N ASN A 57 5.85 -4.37 2.93
CA ASN A 57 5.51 -4.00 1.55
C ASN A 57 5.57 -2.48 1.35
N LEU A 58 5.03 -1.71 2.30
CA LEU A 58 5.10 -0.25 2.28
C LEU A 58 6.55 0.23 2.36
N ASP A 59 7.37 -0.38 3.22
CA ASP A 59 8.81 -0.11 3.32
C ASP A 59 9.52 -0.37 1.99
N ALA A 60 9.26 -1.51 1.35
CA ALA A 60 9.83 -1.85 0.05
C ALA A 60 9.41 -0.86 -1.05
N THR A 61 8.15 -0.40 -1.04
CA THR A 61 7.66 0.61 -2.00
C THR A 61 8.38 1.94 -1.82
N PHE A 62 8.57 2.37 -0.57
CA PHE A 62 9.32 3.59 -0.25
C PHE A 62 10.79 3.47 -0.65
N ASP A 63 11.45 2.36 -0.29
CA ASP A 63 12.87 2.17 -0.57
C ASP A 63 13.11 2.10 -2.10
N ASN A 64 12.23 1.44 -2.87
CA ASN A 64 12.26 1.46 -4.34
C ASN A 64 12.07 2.88 -4.91
N ALA A 65 11.14 3.67 -4.38
CA ALA A 65 10.94 5.06 -4.80
C ALA A 65 12.19 5.93 -4.50
N VAL A 66 12.90 5.66 -3.42
CA VAL A 66 14.17 6.33 -3.10
C VAL A 66 15.30 5.87 -4.04
N GLU A 67 15.43 4.57 -4.27
CA GLU A 67 16.47 3.99 -5.15
C GLU A 67 16.31 4.39 -6.62
N SER A 68 15.06 4.48 -7.09
CA SER A 68 14.73 4.96 -8.44
C SER A 68 15.01 6.45 -8.65
N GLY A 69 15.28 7.20 -7.58
CA GLY A 69 15.53 8.64 -7.61
C GLY A 69 14.27 9.50 -7.75
N SER A 70 13.09 8.88 -7.84
CA SER A 70 11.79 9.57 -7.97
C SER A 70 11.41 10.34 -6.70
N LEU A 71 11.75 9.81 -5.52
CA LEU A 71 11.75 10.58 -4.27
C LEU A 71 13.06 11.37 -4.13
N SER A 72 13.20 12.40 -4.96
CA SER A 72 14.34 13.32 -4.88
C SER A 72 14.36 14.10 -3.55
N TYR A 73 15.54 14.59 -3.17
CA TYR A 73 15.76 15.30 -1.90
C TYR A 73 14.88 16.57 -1.85
N GLY A 74 13.96 16.66 -0.90
CA GLY A 74 13.04 17.80 -0.81
C GLY A 74 11.88 17.65 0.16
N ARG A 75 10.95 18.59 0.11
CA ARG A 75 9.80 18.73 1.03
C ARG A 75 8.89 17.50 1.03
N ASP A 76 8.64 16.92 -0.15
CA ASP A 76 7.72 15.77 -0.29
C ASP A 76 8.33 14.51 0.33
N ARG A 77 9.65 14.31 0.19
CA ARG A 77 10.37 13.23 0.85
C ARG A 77 10.32 13.36 2.37
N ASP A 78 10.48 14.55 2.92
CA ASP A 78 10.42 14.77 4.37
C ASP A 78 9.02 14.47 4.93
N LEU A 79 7.97 14.90 4.23
CA LEU A 79 6.58 14.67 4.62
C LEU A 79 6.19 13.18 4.55
N ILE A 80 6.64 12.47 3.51
CA ILE A 80 6.42 11.03 3.35
C ILE A 80 7.21 10.26 4.41
N THR A 81 8.45 10.66 4.67
CA THR A 81 9.28 10.05 5.72
C THR A 81 8.66 10.24 7.09
N GLU A 82 8.15 11.43 7.40
CA GLU A 82 7.46 11.70 8.65
C GLU A 82 6.19 10.84 8.79
N THR A 83 5.37 10.78 7.73
CA THR A 83 4.14 9.98 7.71
C THR A 83 4.45 8.49 7.89
N ARG A 84 5.50 7.99 7.22
CA ARG A 84 6.03 6.63 7.40
C ARG A 84 6.43 6.37 8.85
N LEU A 85 7.20 7.27 9.47
CA LEU A 85 7.63 7.11 10.87
C LEU A 85 6.45 7.10 11.85
N ARG A 86 5.43 7.92 11.61
CA ARG A 86 4.18 7.91 12.39
C ARG A 86 3.43 6.58 12.25
N LEU A 87 3.35 6.04 11.03
CA LEU A 87 2.75 4.73 10.76
C LEU A 87 3.52 3.59 11.45
N LYS A 88 4.86 3.59 11.39
CA LYS A 88 5.70 2.62 12.10
C LYS A 88 5.50 2.68 13.61
N ARG A 89 5.40 3.89 14.16
CA ARG A 89 5.11 4.08 15.58
C ARG A 89 3.75 3.49 15.95
N LYS A 90 2.70 3.77 15.17
CA LYS A 90 1.36 3.20 15.39
C LYS A 90 1.35 1.66 15.27
N ALA A 91 2.03 1.09 14.29
CA ALA A 91 2.16 -0.38 14.16
C ALA A 91 2.82 -1.00 15.40
N SER A 92 3.89 -0.36 15.89
CA SER A 92 4.58 -0.78 17.11
C SER A 92 3.67 -0.68 18.35
N GLU A 93 2.88 0.39 18.45
CA GLU A 93 1.91 0.57 19.53
C GLU A 93 0.85 -0.55 19.52
N ILE A 94 0.25 -0.83 18.37
CA ILE A 94 -0.72 -1.93 18.18
C ILE A 94 -0.10 -3.27 18.61
N ARG A 95 1.13 -3.56 18.16
CA ARG A 95 1.88 -4.76 18.56
C ARG A 95 2.05 -4.80 20.08
N SER A 96 2.54 -3.73 20.70
CA SER A 96 2.75 -3.65 22.15
C SER A 96 1.46 -3.89 22.95
N ARG A 97 0.35 -3.29 22.51
CA ARG A 97 -0.97 -3.39 23.16
C ARG A 97 -1.54 -4.80 23.01
N SER A 98 -1.33 -5.44 21.86
CA SER A 98 -1.67 -6.85 21.66
C SER A 98 -0.84 -7.80 22.53
N LEU A 99 0.43 -7.49 22.80
CA LEU A 99 1.26 -8.29 23.72
C LEU A 99 0.80 -8.16 25.17
N GLN A 100 0.44 -6.95 25.61
CA GLN A 100 -0.06 -6.71 26.98
C GLN A 100 -1.35 -7.47 27.26
N ASN A 101 -2.26 -7.56 26.28
CA ASN A 101 -3.55 -8.27 26.41
C ASN A 101 -3.50 -9.72 25.92
N SER A 102 -2.35 -10.40 26.07
CA SER A 102 -2.09 -11.73 25.48
C SER A 102 -3.05 -12.87 25.89
N SER A 103 -3.79 -12.74 27.00
CA SER A 103 -4.66 -13.83 27.53
C SER A 103 -6.09 -13.86 26.97
N SER A 104 -6.37 -13.18 25.86
CA SER A 104 -7.73 -13.09 25.32
C SER A 104 -8.08 -14.27 24.41
N ILE A 105 -9.19 -14.96 24.72
CA ILE A 105 -9.79 -16.03 23.89
C ILE A 105 -9.95 -15.59 22.43
N TRP A 106 -10.25 -14.31 22.20
CA TRP A 106 -10.39 -13.75 20.85
C TRP A 106 -9.12 -13.83 20.03
N ARG A 107 -7.93 -13.75 20.64
CA ARG A 107 -6.66 -13.88 19.92
C ARG A 107 -6.50 -15.29 19.37
N THR A 108 -6.93 -16.30 20.13
CA THR A 108 -6.87 -17.71 19.70
C THR A 108 -7.87 -18.01 18.58
N TYR A 109 -9.07 -17.43 18.63
CA TYR A 109 -10.11 -17.68 17.62
C TYR A 109 -10.01 -16.80 16.36
N LEU A 110 -9.67 -15.52 16.53
CA LEU A 110 -9.69 -14.52 15.47
C LEU A 110 -8.28 -14.12 14.99
N GLY A 111 -7.23 -14.40 15.76
CA GLY A 111 -5.87 -13.96 15.46
C GLY A 111 -5.56 -12.51 15.83
N PHE A 112 -6.55 -11.76 16.36
CA PHE A 112 -6.39 -10.39 16.83
C PHE A 112 -7.41 -10.06 17.94
N HIS A 113 -7.24 -8.91 18.58
CA HIS A 113 -8.13 -8.42 19.63
C HIS A 113 -9.19 -7.49 19.02
N PRO A 114 -10.50 -7.71 19.28
CA PRO A 114 -11.56 -6.83 18.77
C PRO A 114 -11.38 -5.36 19.14
N GLU A 115 -10.77 -5.07 20.29
CA GLU A 115 -10.44 -3.72 20.75
C GLU A 115 -9.45 -2.99 19.82
N LEU A 116 -8.50 -3.73 19.23
CA LEU A 116 -7.47 -3.20 18.32
C LEU A 116 -7.97 -3.06 16.89
N LEU A 117 -9.15 -3.60 16.57
CA LEU A 117 -9.69 -3.64 15.22
C LEU A 117 -9.79 -2.24 14.60
N SER A 118 -10.26 -1.26 15.39
CA SER A 118 -10.38 0.12 14.94
C SER A 118 -9.02 0.75 14.62
N GLU A 119 -8.02 0.52 15.48
CA GLU A 119 -6.64 0.99 15.30
C GLU A 119 -5.97 0.35 14.08
N ILE A 120 -6.20 -0.93 13.84
CA ILE A 120 -5.67 -1.67 12.69
C ILE A 120 -6.29 -1.15 11.39
N ILE A 121 -7.62 -0.92 11.37
CA ILE A 121 -8.31 -0.34 10.21
C ILE A 121 -7.80 1.07 9.93
N GLU A 122 -7.67 1.90 10.97
CA GLU A 122 -7.15 3.26 10.84
C GLU A 122 -5.71 3.25 10.31
N TRP A 123 -4.86 2.37 10.85
CA TRP A 123 -3.50 2.18 10.38
C TRP A 123 -3.47 1.76 8.91
N SER A 124 -4.29 0.77 8.53
CA SER A 124 -4.36 0.23 7.17
C SER A 124 -4.75 1.29 6.15
N ASN A 125 -5.80 2.07 6.42
CA ASN A 125 -6.23 3.16 5.54
C ASN A 125 -5.12 4.21 5.36
N ASN A 126 -4.43 4.57 6.44
CA ASN A 126 -3.32 5.53 6.37
C ASN A 126 -2.10 4.97 5.62
N ALA A 127 -1.80 3.68 5.79
CA ALA A 127 -0.71 3.00 5.09
C ALA A 127 -0.97 2.90 3.59
N GLU A 128 -2.20 2.53 3.20
CA GLU A 128 -2.60 2.47 1.81
C GLU A 128 -2.60 3.86 1.17
N LYS A 129 -3.08 4.88 1.89
CA LYS A 129 -2.99 6.28 1.43
C LYS A 129 -1.53 6.68 1.16
N LEU A 130 -0.63 6.41 2.11
CA LEU A 130 0.79 6.74 1.93
C LEU A 130 1.40 6.00 0.72
N ARG A 131 1.01 4.74 0.52
CA ARG A 131 1.44 3.96 -0.64
C ARG A 131 0.98 4.61 -1.95
N TRP A 132 -0.29 5.02 -2.03
CA TRP A 132 -0.82 5.75 -3.19
C TRP A 132 -0.10 7.08 -3.42
N ASP A 133 0.19 7.83 -2.36
CA ASP A 133 0.94 9.08 -2.45
C ASP A 133 2.36 8.86 -3.02
N ILE A 134 3.07 7.81 -2.57
CA ILE A 134 4.38 7.44 -3.12
C ILE A 134 4.28 7.04 -4.59
N LEU A 135 3.32 6.18 -4.94
CA LEU A 135 3.11 5.74 -6.33
C LEU A 135 2.76 6.91 -7.26
N ALA A 136 1.96 7.87 -6.79
CA ALA A 136 1.62 9.05 -7.55
C ALA A 136 2.86 9.90 -7.87
N ILE A 137 3.78 10.07 -6.91
CA ILE A 137 5.05 10.79 -7.11
C ILE A 137 5.96 10.04 -8.09
N VAL A 138 6.06 8.71 -7.95
CA VAL A 138 6.85 7.88 -8.87
C VAL A 138 6.32 8.01 -10.30
N GLU A 139 5.00 7.99 -10.47
CA GLU A 139 4.37 8.12 -11.77
C GLU A 139 4.55 9.53 -12.37
N ASP A 140 4.43 10.59 -11.56
CA ASP A 140 4.68 11.97 -11.98
C ASP A 140 6.13 12.16 -12.47
N ASP A 141 7.12 11.61 -11.74
CA ASP A 141 8.52 11.62 -12.17
C ASP A 141 8.74 10.86 -13.48
N ASN A 142 8.13 9.68 -13.61
CA ASN A 142 8.21 8.90 -14.85
C ASN A 142 7.62 9.67 -16.05
N GLN A 143 6.45 10.29 -15.87
CA GLN A 143 5.83 11.13 -16.90
C GLN A 143 6.74 12.28 -17.30
N HIS A 144 7.31 12.99 -16.32
CA HIS A 144 8.25 14.07 -16.57
C HIS A 144 9.47 13.60 -17.40
N ARG A 145 10.03 12.43 -17.06
CA ARG A 145 11.16 11.85 -17.81
C ARG A 145 10.78 11.50 -19.24
N TYR A 146 9.61 10.91 -19.46
CA TYR A 146 9.13 10.59 -20.81
C TYR A 146 8.91 11.85 -21.65
N ASP A 147 8.35 12.91 -21.07
CA ASP A 147 8.17 14.20 -21.75
C ASP A 147 9.51 14.84 -22.16
N ILE A 148 10.52 14.77 -21.29
CA ILE A 148 11.88 15.21 -21.61
C ILE A 148 12.43 14.40 -22.79
N GLU A 149 12.29 13.08 -22.78
CA GLU A 149 12.79 12.21 -23.84
C GLU A 149 12.07 12.44 -25.18
N LEU A 150 10.76 12.63 -25.16
CA LEU A 150 9.94 12.97 -26.33
C LEU A 150 10.37 14.31 -26.93
N ASN A 151 10.50 15.35 -26.10
CA ASN A 151 10.98 16.66 -26.52
C ASN A 151 12.40 16.60 -27.10
N ARG A 152 13.29 15.80 -26.51
CA ARG A 152 14.65 15.59 -27.02
C ARG A 152 14.64 14.97 -28.42
N ARG A 153 13.80 13.96 -28.67
CA ARG A 153 13.69 13.30 -29.99
C ARG A 153 13.02 14.19 -31.03
N GLY A 154 11.98 14.94 -30.65
CA GLY A 154 11.32 15.91 -31.53
C GLY A 154 12.28 17.02 -31.98
N ASN A 155 13.07 17.55 -31.04
CA ASN A 155 14.06 18.59 -31.33
C ASN A 155 15.24 18.07 -32.18
N ALA A 156 15.69 16.84 -31.97
CA ALA A 156 16.73 16.21 -32.79
C ALA A 156 16.27 15.93 -34.23
N ALA A 157 14.99 15.58 -34.43
CA ALA A 157 14.42 15.36 -35.76
C ALA A 157 14.20 16.66 -36.57
N ASN A 158 14.04 17.80 -35.87
CA ASN A 158 13.82 19.11 -36.48
C ASN A 158 15.11 19.89 -36.79
N CYS A 159 16.28 19.37 -36.44
CA CYS A 159 17.57 19.94 -36.89
C CYS A 159 17.83 19.54 -38.35
N PRO A 160 17.90 20.48 -39.32
CA PRO A 160 18.40 20.17 -40.65
C PRO A 160 19.87 19.77 -40.48
N SER A 161 20.20 18.56 -40.90
CA SER A 161 21.58 18.07 -40.99
C SER A 161 22.37 19.02 -41.90
N ILE A 162 23.07 19.98 -41.29
CA ILE A 162 24.06 20.79 -42.00
C ILE A 162 25.23 19.85 -42.24
N ALA A 163 25.33 19.41 -43.50
CA ALA A 163 26.37 18.56 -44.03
C ALA A 163 27.77 18.95 -43.51
N SER A 164 28.50 17.96 -43.02
CA SER A 164 29.91 18.06 -42.67
C SER A 164 30.72 18.54 -43.89
N PRO A 165 31.51 19.63 -43.80
CA PRO A 165 32.45 19.96 -44.84
C PRO A 165 33.66 19.03 -44.76
N ILE A 166 34.07 18.64 -45.96
CA ILE A 166 35.13 17.72 -46.33
C ILE A 166 36.51 18.15 -45.79
N LEU A 167 37.29 17.14 -45.42
CA LEU A 167 38.74 17.15 -45.10
C LEU A 167 39.56 17.98 -46.11
N PRO A 168 40.72 18.54 -45.69
CA PRO A 168 41.90 18.20 -46.47
C PRO A 168 43.12 17.80 -45.65
N THR A 169 43.73 16.76 -46.19
CA THR A 169 45.07 16.20 -46.05
C THR A 169 46.20 17.24 -45.99
N ALA A 170 47.14 17.09 -45.06
CA ALA A 170 48.56 17.49 -45.20
C ALA A 170 49.38 16.68 -44.18
N SER A 171 50.08 15.62 -44.60
CA SER A 171 51.45 15.59 -45.16
C SER A 171 52.53 15.61 -44.08
N SER A 172 53.24 14.48 -44.02
CA SER A 172 54.39 14.14 -43.19
C SER A 172 55.60 15.07 -43.37
N SER A 173 56.31 15.38 -42.29
CA SER A 173 57.77 15.48 -42.33
C SER A 173 58.41 15.10 -41.00
N SER A 174 59.17 14.01 -41.02
CA SER A 174 60.17 13.62 -40.05
C SER A 174 61.34 14.61 -40.04
N THR A 175 61.89 14.96 -38.87
CA THR A 175 63.32 15.29 -38.72
C THR A 175 63.79 14.94 -37.31
N SER A 176 64.79 14.06 -37.28
CA SER A 176 65.64 13.67 -36.16
C SER A 176 66.51 14.84 -35.70
N GLN A 177 66.71 15.01 -34.39
CA GLN A 177 68.03 15.40 -33.88
C GLN A 177 68.26 14.99 -32.42
N ALA A 178 69.41 14.36 -32.23
CA ALA A 178 69.99 13.89 -30.98
C ALA A 178 70.97 14.92 -30.39
N ARG A 179 71.43 14.61 -29.15
CA ARG A 179 72.46 15.25 -28.29
C ARG A 179 71.94 16.38 -27.38
N ALA A 180 72.40 16.49 -26.13
CA ALA A 180 73.61 15.94 -25.49
C ALA A 180 73.31 15.38 -24.09
#